data_AF-A0A0F6H7Y1-F1
#
_entry.id   AF-A0A0F6H7Y1-F1
#
_cell.length_a   1.000
_cell.length_b   1.000
_cell.length_c   1.000
_cell.angle_alpha   90.00
_cell.angle_beta   90.00
_cell.angle_gamma   90.00
#
_symmetry.space_group_name_H-M   'P 1'
#
loop_
_entity.id
_entity.type
_entity.pdbx_description
1 polymer ?
#
loop_
_entity_poly.entity_id
_entity_poly.type
_entity_poly.pdbx_seq_one_letter_code
_entity_poly.pdbx_strand_id
1 'polypeptide(L)'
;MSKLFSLFCNLENFIIRFIRLYSCIFLFRVLLTIGVVLILDSPLTADKKQPRRNVIKTKVESIGYVSVADGFQEPTDIQFFPGDPKRMIILEKRGKLIEVDLTTKVKTLRADFTGQIETRSEEGLLGLAFSPDFQTDSKFFVNVIVKEGGKDYSKILEFEWKEHLVQKIEHSKRMILKLEQPYSNHNGGQLAFGPDRKLYIGFGDGGGANDPYKNGQNPGTFLGKLLRILPNPHAAGATYKVPEDNPFVHHPGFLPEIWSYGFRNPWRFSFDKLTGELYVADVGQNEFEEIDLVT
;
A
#
# COMPACT_ATOMS: atom_id res chain seq x y z
N MET A 1 -78.15 34.81 39.99
CA MET A 1 -78.19 33.96 38.77
C MET A 1 -77.19 34.36 37.66
N SER A 2 -76.30 35.35 37.84
CA SER A 2 -75.39 35.82 36.78
C SER A 2 -73.95 35.26 36.82
N LYS A 3 -73.52 34.60 37.91
CA LYS A 3 -72.16 34.03 38.04
C LYS A 3 -72.02 32.58 37.57
N LEU A 4 -73.11 31.80 37.51
CA LEU A 4 -73.06 30.43 36.97
C LEU A 4 -73.03 30.40 35.43
N PHE A 5 -73.68 31.35 34.76
CA PHE A 5 -73.75 31.41 33.29
C PHE A 5 -72.39 31.76 32.64
N SER A 6 -71.58 32.58 33.33
CA SER A 6 -70.23 32.96 32.90
C SER A 6 -69.22 31.79 32.97
N LEU A 7 -69.42 30.84 33.89
CA LEU A 7 -68.55 29.67 34.02
C LEU A 7 -68.80 28.63 32.92
N PHE A 8 -70.07 28.44 32.53
CA PHE A 8 -70.45 27.52 31.45
C PHE A 8 -69.99 28.01 30.07
N CYS A 9 -70.08 29.32 29.80
CA CYS A 9 -69.66 29.91 28.51
C CYS A 9 -68.12 29.90 28.32
N ASN A 10 -67.35 29.93 29.42
CA ASN A 10 -65.90 29.79 29.37
C ASN A 10 -65.43 28.33 29.23
N LEU A 11 -66.19 27.37 29.78
CA LEU A 11 -65.87 25.96 29.66
C LEU A 11 -66.13 25.43 28.24
N GLU A 12 -67.22 25.86 27.59
CA GLU A 12 -67.50 25.52 26.18
C GLU A 12 -66.43 26.09 25.23
N ASN A 13 -66.02 27.35 25.42
CA ASN A 13 -64.96 27.95 24.60
C ASN A 13 -63.58 27.30 24.82
N PHE A 14 -63.30 26.81 26.03
CA PHE A 14 -62.08 26.09 26.33
C PHE A 14 -62.08 24.70 25.70
N ILE A 15 -63.20 23.97 25.77
CA ILE A 15 -63.38 22.65 25.16
C ILE A 15 -63.33 22.74 23.63
N ILE A 16 -63.96 23.74 23.01
CA ILE A 16 -63.92 23.96 21.55
C ILE A 16 -62.50 24.32 21.07
N ARG A 17 -61.74 25.10 21.84
CA ARG A 17 -60.32 25.39 21.55
C ARG A 17 -59.43 24.16 21.76
N PHE A 18 -59.68 23.34 22.78
CA PHE A 18 -58.95 22.10 23.03
C PHE A 18 -59.21 21.05 21.94
N ILE A 19 -60.46 20.92 21.48
CA ILE A 19 -60.82 20.01 20.39
C ILE A 19 -60.21 20.48 19.07
N ARG A 20 -60.23 21.78 18.74
CA ARG A 20 -59.55 22.31 17.54
C ARG A 20 -58.03 22.12 17.57
N LEU A 21 -57.39 22.24 18.75
CA LEU A 21 -55.95 22.02 18.89
C LEU A 21 -55.58 20.54 18.78
N TYR A 22 -56.37 19.63 19.37
CA TYR A 22 -56.19 18.18 19.23
C TYR A 22 -56.51 17.67 17.83
N SER A 23 -57.52 18.23 17.15
CA SER A 23 -57.83 17.88 15.76
C SER A 23 -56.74 18.32 14.79
N CYS A 24 -56.10 19.49 14.99
CA CYS A 24 -54.94 19.91 14.20
C CYS A 24 -53.69 19.06 14.48
N ILE A 25 -53.44 18.65 15.73
CA ILE A 25 -52.30 17.79 16.09
C ILE A 25 -52.51 16.34 15.61
N PHE A 26 -53.74 15.84 15.62
CA PHE A 26 -54.07 14.51 15.11
C PHE A 26 -54.05 14.47 13.58
N LEU A 27 -54.54 15.51 12.89
CA LEU A 27 -54.41 15.64 11.44
C LEU A 27 -52.94 15.81 11.00
N PHE A 28 -52.11 16.52 11.78
CA PHE A 28 -50.67 16.64 11.49
C PHE A 28 -49.90 15.34 11.76
N ARG A 29 -50.28 14.55 12.76
CA ARG A 29 -49.69 13.21 13.00
C ARG A 29 -50.15 12.15 12.00
N VAL A 30 -51.40 12.22 11.54
CA VAL A 30 -51.92 11.32 10.48
C VAL A 30 -51.36 11.70 9.11
N LEU A 31 -51.10 12.97 8.82
CA LEU A 31 -50.37 13.38 7.61
C LEU A 31 -48.88 13.03 7.68
N LEU A 32 -48.25 13.01 8.87
CA LEU A 32 -46.87 12.54 9.02
C LEU A 32 -46.78 11.01 8.90
N THR A 33 -47.75 10.24 9.38
CA THR A 33 -47.75 8.77 9.20
C THR A 33 -48.21 8.33 7.81
N ILE A 34 -49.11 9.06 7.14
CA ILE A 34 -49.46 8.78 5.73
C ILE A 34 -48.36 9.28 4.78
N GLY A 35 -47.66 10.38 5.11
CA GLY A 35 -46.47 10.83 4.38
C GLY A 35 -45.24 9.93 4.57
N VAL A 36 -45.19 9.14 5.66
CA VAL A 36 -44.13 8.15 5.92
C VAL A 36 -44.48 6.76 5.38
N VAL A 37 -45.74 6.50 5.01
CA VAL A 37 -46.18 5.21 4.42
C VAL A 37 -46.36 5.27 2.88
N LEU A 38 -46.17 6.43 2.25
CA LEU A 38 -46.19 6.59 0.78
C LEU A 38 -44.84 6.99 0.17
N ILE A 39 -43.73 6.69 0.86
CA ILE A 39 -42.36 6.68 0.27
C ILE A 39 -41.80 5.24 0.28
N LEU A 40 -42.68 4.26 0.12
CA LEU A 40 -42.33 2.90 -0.27
C LEU A 40 -42.95 2.70 -1.65
N ASP A 41 -42.10 2.42 -2.64
CA ASP A 41 -42.37 2.17 -4.07
C ASP A 41 -41.86 3.22 -5.07
N SER A 42 -40.85 4.01 -4.68
CA SER A 42 -39.80 4.28 -5.67
C SER A 42 -38.96 3.00 -5.77
N PRO A 43 -38.85 2.32 -6.93
CA PRO A 43 -37.86 1.27 -7.11
C PRO A 43 -36.49 1.95 -7.18
N LEU A 44 -35.95 2.33 -6.01
CA LEU A 44 -34.56 2.72 -5.82
C LEU A 44 -33.65 1.47 -5.73
N THR A 45 -34.16 0.33 -6.17
CA THR A 45 -33.39 -0.73 -6.80
C THR A 45 -33.68 -0.71 -8.29
N ALA A 46 -33.19 0.33 -8.97
CA ALA A 46 -32.64 0.05 -10.28
C ALA A 46 -31.55 -0.98 -10.00
N ASP A 47 -31.87 -2.26 -10.22
CA ASP A 47 -30.90 -3.32 -10.41
C ASP A 47 -30.03 -2.82 -11.57
N LYS A 48 -29.02 -2.01 -11.24
CA LYS A 48 -27.92 -1.70 -12.13
C LYS A 48 -27.30 -3.07 -12.31
N LYS A 49 -27.84 -3.84 -13.27
CA LYS A 49 -27.19 -5.01 -13.83
C LYS A 49 -25.78 -4.53 -14.06
N GLN A 50 -24.86 -4.94 -13.18
CA GLN A 50 -23.46 -4.65 -13.37
C GLN A 50 -23.21 -5.03 -14.82
N PRO A 51 -22.62 -4.13 -15.64
CA PRO A 51 -22.37 -4.44 -17.04
C PRO A 51 -21.71 -5.81 -17.01
N ARG A 52 -22.39 -6.82 -17.59
CA ARG A 52 -21.85 -8.17 -17.64
C ARG A 52 -20.54 -8.00 -18.36
N ARG A 53 -19.43 -7.98 -17.62
CA ARG A 53 -18.10 -8.00 -18.20
C ARG A 53 -18.14 -9.22 -19.11
N ASN A 54 -18.09 -8.99 -20.41
CA ASN A 54 -17.83 -10.07 -21.34
C ASN A 54 -16.44 -10.55 -20.99
N VAL A 55 -16.38 -11.50 -20.05
CA VAL A 55 -15.16 -12.22 -19.74
C VAL A 55 -14.87 -13.01 -20.99
N ILE A 56 -14.03 -12.46 -21.85
CA ILE A 56 -13.39 -13.21 -22.91
C ILE A 56 -12.66 -14.30 -22.15
N LYS A 57 -13.24 -15.50 -22.13
CA LYS A 57 -12.55 -16.71 -21.67
C LYS A 57 -11.51 -17.01 -22.74
N THR A 58 -10.42 -16.25 -22.72
CA THR A 58 -9.22 -16.61 -23.45
C THR A 58 -8.86 -17.99 -22.93
N LYS A 59 -8.87 -18.98 -23.82
CA LYS A 59 -8.37 -20.30 -23.52
C LYS A 59 -6.88 -20.12 -23.26
N VAL A 60 -6.50 -19.92 -22.00
CA VAL A 60 -5.11 -19.87 -21.59
C VAL A 60 -4.54 -21.22 -22.00
N GLU A 61 -3.59 -21.21 -22.93
CA GLU A 61 -2.84 -22.42 -23.28
C GLU A 61 -2.29 -23.00 -21.98
N SER A 62 -2.26 -24.34 -21.86
CA SER A 62 -1.79 -24.99 -20.63
C SER A 62 -0.39 -24.48 -20.30
N ILE A 63 -0.24 -23.81 -19.16
CA ILE A 63 1.04 -23.31 -18.68
C ILE A 63 1.84 -24.50 -18.16
N GLY A 64 3.02 -24.73 -18.72
CA GLY A 64 4.00 -25.68 -18.21
C GLY A 64 4.99 -25.00 -17.28
N TYR A 65 5.50 -25.74 -16.29
CA TYR A 65 6.55 -25.27 -15.39
C TYR A 65 7.85 -26.03 -15.68
N VAL A 66 8.96 -25.31 -15.76
CA VAL A 66 10.32 -25.88 -15.86
C VAL A 66 11.11 -25.40 -14.65
N SER A 67 11.68 -26.35 -13.90
CA SER A 67 12.60 -25.99 -12.81
C SER A 67 13.87 -25.37 -13.39
N VAL A 68 14.15 -24.12 -13.03
CA VAL A 68 15.34 -23.39 -13.47
C VAL A 68 16.44 -23.34 -12.41
N ALA A 69 16.06 -23.40 -11.13
CA ALA A 69 16.93 -23.48 -9.95
C ALA A 69 16.09 -23.87 -8.71
N ASP A 70 16.72 -24.43 -7.69
CA ASP A 70 16.08 -24.95 -6.46
C ASP A 70 16.94 -24.69 -5.19
N GLY A 71 16.52 -25.22 -4.04
CA GLY A 71 17.34 -25.24 -2.82
C GLY A 71 17.45 -23.89 -2.09
N PHE A 72 16.59 -22.93 -2.42
CA PHE A 72 16.50 -21.64 -1.73
C PHE A 72 15.66 -21.74 -0.46
N GLN A 73 15.99 -20.91 0.53
CA GLN A 73 15.28 -20.82 1.81
C GLN A 73 14.50 -19.50 1.89
N GLU A 74 13.17 -19.61 1.99
CA GLU A 74 12.27 -18.44 2.12
C GLU A 74 12.61 -17.33 1.11
N PRO A 75 12.57 -17.60 -0.22
CA PRO A 75 12.92 -16.60 -1.21
C PRO A 75 11.91 -15.44 -1.17
N THR A 76 12.42 -14.21 -1.15
CA THR A 76 11.58 -13.01 -1.04
C THR A 76 11.46 -12.27 -2.36
N ASP A 77 12.54 -12.18 -3.14
CA ASP A 77 12.60 -11.42 -4.40
C ASP A 77 13.46 -12.12 -5.45
N ILE A 78 13.16 -11.88 -6.72
CA ILE A 78 13.92 -12.34 -7.88
C ILE A 78 14.13 -11.15 -8.83
N GLN A 79 15.39 -10.90 -9.19
CA GLN A 79 15.75 -9.82 -10.11
C GLN A 79 16.70 -10.35 -11.20
N PHE A 80 16.50 -9.96 -12.45
CA PHE A 80 17.45 -10.29 -13.52
C PHE A 80 18.57 -9.25 -13.55
N PHE A 81 19.79 -9.72 -13.85
CA PHE A 81 20.95 -8.86 -13.92
C PHE A 81 20.83 -7.90 -15.12
N PRO A 82 21.06 -6.58 -14.96
CA PRO A 82 20.90 -5.63 -16.06
C PRO A 82 21.84 -5.93 -17.23
N GLY A 83 21.25 -6.15 -18.41
CA GLY A 83 21.99 -6.49 -19.63
C GLY A 83 22.37 -7.96 -19.78
N ASP A 84 22.08 -8.81 -18.79
CA ASP A 84 22.31 -10.26 -18.88
C ASP A 84 21.12 -11.05 -18.32
N PRO A 85 20.15 -11.46 -19.17
CA PRO A 85 18.98 -12.20 -18.72
C PRO A 85 19.30 -13.64 -18.29
N LYS A 86 20.54 -14.12 -18.48
CA LYS A 86 20.97 -15.44 -18.02
C LYS A 86 21.49 -15.40 -16.58
N ARG A 87 21.68 -14.21 -16.00
CA ARG A 87 22.05 -14.02 -14.60
C ARG A 87 20.82 -13.56 -13.82
N MET A 88 20.50 -14.29 -12.78
CA MET A 88 19.35 -14.02 -11.92
C MET A 88 19.85 -13.88 -10.48
N ILE A 89 19.33 -12.90 -9.76
CA ILE A 89 19.51 -12.71 -8.34
C ILE A 89 18.28 -13.22 -7.62
N ILE A 90 18.50 -14.01 -6.57
CA ILE A 90 17.47 -14.40 -5.61
C ILE A 90 17.86 -13.85 -4.24
N LEU A 91 16.89 -13.23 -3.58
CA LEU A 91 16.99 -12.87 -2.18
C LEU A 91 16.36 -13.97 -1.33
N GLU A 92 17.04 -14.35 -0.26
CA GLU A 92 16.48 -15.17 0.80
C GLU A 92 16.18 -14.27 2.00
N LYS A 93 15.02 -14.46 2.62
CA LYS A 93 14.52 -13.67 3.76
C LYS A 93 15.58 -13.48 4.84
N ARG A 94 16.39 -14.51 5.11
CA ARG A 94 17.45 -14.52 6.13
C ARG A 94 18.71 -13.73 5.79
N GLY A 95 18.73 -13.01 4.67
CA GLY A 95 19.75 -12.01 4.38
C GLY A 95 20.75 -12.42 3.31
N LYS A 96 20.51 -13.51 2.57
CA LYS A 96 21.39 -13.93 1.49
C LYS A 96 20.92 -13.38 0.15
N LEU A 97 21.87 -12.87 -0.61
CA LEU A 97 21.72 -12.54 -2.03
C LEU A 97 22.53 -13.56 -2.81
N ILE A 98 21.84 -14.40 -3.58
CA ILE A 98 22.43 -15.47 -4.37
C ILE A 98 22.24 -15.16 -5.84
N GLU A 99 23.35 -15.07 -6.57
CA GLU A 99 23.32 -15.06 -8.03
C GLU A 99 23.25 -16.48 -8.57
N VAL A 100 22.47 -16.65 -9.63
CA VAL A 100 22.30 -17.90 -10.37
C VAL A 100 22.60 -17.63 -11.84
N ASP A 101 23.55 -18.36 -12.40
CA ASP A 101 23.72 -18.49 -13.84
C ASP A 101 22.73 -19.53 -14.36
N LEU A 102 21.77 -19.11 -15.17
CA LEU A 102 20.70 -19.95 -15.69
C LEU A 102 21.18 -20.95 -16.75
N THR A 103 22.37 -20.76 -17.32
CA THR A 103 23.02 -21.66 -18.29
C THR A 103 23.78 -22.75 -17.57
N THR A 104 24.69 -22.39 -16.66
CA THR A 104 25.58 -23.33 -15.96
C THR A 104 24.95 -23.90 -14.69
N LYS A 105 23.87 -23.29 -14.20
CA LYS A 105 23.20 -23.58 -12.92
C LYS A 105 24.09 -23.31 -11.69
N VAL A 106 25.22 -22.63 -11.88
CA VAL A 106 26.10 -22.23 -10.78
C VAL A 106 25.39 -21.19 -9.93
N LYS A 107 25.43 -21.39 -8.61
CA LYS A 107 24.94 -20.46 -7.60
C LYS A 107 26.12 -19.81 -6.91
N THR A 108 26.13 -18.48 -6.80
CA THR A 108 27.21 -17.71 -6.17
C THR A 108 26.63 -16.77 -5.12
N LEU A 109 27.10 -16.89 -3.89
CA LEU A 109 26.74 -15.96 -2.82
C LEU A 109 27.39 -14.60 -3.08
N ARG A 110 26.61 -13.52 -3.12
CA ARG A 110 27.12 -12.15 -3.34
C ARG A 110 26.91 -11.23 -2.16
N ALA A 111 25.95 -11.54 -1.28
CA ALA A 111 25.82 -10.87 0.00
C ALA A 111 25.29 -11.83 1.07
N ASP A 112 25.73 -11.60 2.31
CA ASP A 112 25.26 -12.34 3.48
C ASP A 112 25.10 -11.38 4.67
N PHE A 113 23.84 -11.08 4.98
CA PHE A 113 23.43 -10.24 6.10
C PHE A 113 22.92 -11.07 7.29
N THR A 114 23.16 -12.38 7.30
CA THR A 114 22.71 -13.28 8.37
C THR A 114 23.20 -12.76 9.73
N GLY A 115 22.28 -12.69 10.70
CA GLY A 115 22.57 -12.19 12.05
C GLY A 115 22.67 -10.67 12.17
N GLN A 116 22.55 -9.93 11.08
CA GLN A 116 22.56 -8.45 11.05
C GLN A 116 21.17 -7.86 10.76
N ILE A 117 20.20 -8.71 10.41
CA ILE A 117 18.82 -8.33 10.07
C ILE A 117 17.82 -9.11 10.91
N GLU A 118 16.63 -8.52 11.06
CA GLU A 118 15.49 -9.19 11.66
C GLU A 118 14.78 -10.09 10.65
N THR A 119 14.17 -11.16 11.13
CA THR A 119 13.55 -12.20 10.27
C THR A 119 12.22 -12.73 10.82
N ARG A 120 11.63 -12.05 11.83
CA ARG A 120 10.37 -12.45 12.45
C ARG A 120 9.24 -12.16 11.46
N SER A 121 8.29 -13.10 11.32
CA SER A 121 7.09 -12.92 10.49
C SER A 121 7.41 -12.49 9.04
N GLU A 122 7.17 -11.23 8.64
CA GLU A 122 7.41 -10.72 7.29
C GLU A 122 8.73 -9.93 7.17
N GLU A 123 9.49 -9.80 8.26
CA GLU A 123 10.77 -9.10 8.26
C GLU A 123 11.84 -9.90 7.51
N GLY A 124 12.85 -9.21 6.98
CA GLY A 124 13.98 -9.84 6.32
C GLY A 124 14.70 -8.93 5.34
N LEU A 125 15.38 -9.56 4.38
CA LEU A 125 15.81 -8.95 3.13
C LEU A 125 14.66 -9.07 2.12
N LEU A 126 14.00 -7.95 1.80
CA LEU A 126 12.66 -7.98 1.19
C LEU A 126 12.61 -7.52 -0.26
N GLY A 127 13.54 -6.67 -0.68
CA GLY A 127 13.55 -6.12 -2.03
C GLY A 127 14.93 -5.78 -2.54
N LEU A 128 15.13 -5.91 -3.84
CA LEU A 128 16.31 -5.43 -4.56
C LEU A 128 15.91 -4.69 -5.82
N ALA A 129 16.60 -3.58 -6.09
CA ALA A 129 16.51 -2.89 -7.38
C ALA A 129 17.90 -2.53 -7.87
N PHE A 130 18.19 -2.81 -9.14
CA PHE A 130 19.38 -2.29 -9.80
C PHE A 130 19.16 -0.85 -10.25
N SER A 131 20.22 -0.03 -10.20
CA SER A 131 20.22 1.30 -10.81
C SER A 131 19.86 1.21 -12.29
N PRO A 132 19.08 2.16 -12.84
CA PRO A 132 18.86 2.26 -14.28
C PRO A 132 20.17 2.45 -15.08
N ASP A 133 21.23 2.90 -14.41
CA ASP A 133 22.57 3.11 -14.97
C ASP A 133 23.58 2.03 -14.51
N PHE A 134 23.10 0.87 -14.04
CA PHE A 134 23.93 -0.18 -13.44
C PHE A 134 25.18 -0.55 -14.23
N GLN A 135 25.09 -0.58 -15.56
CA GLN A 135 26.23 -0.89 -16.43
C GLN A 135 27.39 0.11 -16.32
N THR A 136 27.11 1.32 -15.84
CA THR A 136 28.08 2.41 -15.68
C THR A 136 28.39 2.71 -14.22
N ASP A 137 27.40 2.62 -13.32
CA ASP A 137 27.56 2.99 -11.91
C ASP A 137 27.69 1.79 -10.96
N SER A 138 27.36 0.58 -11.45
CA SER A 138 27.33 -0.67 -10.68
C SER A 138 26.47 -0.61 -9.42
N LYS A 139 25.50 0.31 -9.33
CA LYS A 139 24.73 0.53 -8.09
C LYS A 139 23.51 -0.35 -8.00
N PHE A 140 23.26 -0.89 -6.82
CA PHE A 140 22.01 -1.55 -6.50
C PHE A 140 21.53 -1.16 -5.11
N PHE A 141 20.24 -1.38 -4.86
CA PHE A 141 19.55 -0.96 -3.65
C PHE A 141 18.87 -2.17 -3.04
N VAL A 142 18.89 -2.26 -1.72
CA VAL A 142 18.22 -3.33 -0.96
C VAL A 142 17.33 -2.75 0.12
N ASN A 143 16.22 -3.43 0.40
CA ASN A 143 15.37 -3.18 1.55
C ASN A 143 15.60 -4.29 2.59
N VAL A 144 16.10 -3.91 3.76
CA VAL A 144 16.35 -4.81 4.90
C VAL A 144 15.64 -4.32 6.15
N ILE A 145 15.20 -5.26 6.99
CA ILE A 145 14.72 -4.94 8.34
C ILE A 145 15.84 -5.13 9.35
N VAL A 146 16.14 -4.11 10.16
CA VAL A 146 17.17 -4.16 11.20
C VAL A 146 16.62 -3.72 12.55
N LYS A 147 17.20 -4.22 13.64
CA LYS A 147 16.89 -3.76 15.00
C LYS A 147 17.91 -2.74 15.47
N GLU A 148 17.44 -1.56 15.87
CA GLU A 148 18.28 -0.49 16.41
C GLU A 148 17.59 0.17 17.62
N GLY A 149 18.28 0.26 18.75
CA GLY A 149 17.70 0.85 19.96
C GLY A 149 16.41 0.16 20.43
N GLY A 150 16.29 -1.16 20.19
CA GLY A 150 15.12 -1.96 20.59
C GLY A 150 13.91 -1.88 19.66
N LYS A 151 14.02 -1.17 18.52
CA LYS A 151 12.95 -1.01 17.53
C LYS A 151 13.38 -1.58 16.18
N ASP A 152 12.41 -2.04 15.41
CA ASP A 152 12.62 -2.60 14.07
C ASP A 152 12.48 -1.48 13.02
N TYR A 153 13.33 -1.49 11.99
CA TYR A 153 13.35 -0.47 10.95
C TYR A 153 13.54 -1.07 9.56
N SER A 154 12.76 -0.63 8.59
CA SER A 154 13.12 -0.76 7.18
C SER A 154 14.26 0.21 6.86
N LYS A 155 15.31 -0.30 6.23
CA LYS A 155 16.38 0.51 5.67
C LYS A 155 16.54 0.22 4.18
N ILE A 156 16.50 1.29 3.40
CA ILE A 156 16.87 1.26 2.00
C ILE A 156 18.36 1.60 1.91
N LEU A 157 19.18 0.62 1.52
CA LEU A 157 20.63 0.75 1.48
C LEU A 157 21.11 0.72 0.03
N GLU A 158 22.03 1.62 -0.32
CA GLU A 158 22.71 1.63 -1.62
C GLU A 158 24.05 0.91 -1.50
N PHE A 159 24.34 0.06 -2.49
CA PHE A 159 25.58 -0.68 -2.62
C PHE A 159 26.17 -0.48 -4.01
N GLU A 160 27.46 -0.77 -4.13
CA GLU A 160 28.15 -0.92 -5.41
C GLU A 160 28.43 -2.41 -5.62
N TRP A 161 28.19 -2.93 -6.81
CA TRP A 161 28.39 -4.33 -7.14
C TRP A 161 29.87 -4.67 -7.15
N LYS A 162 30.23 -5.77 -6.47
CA LYS A 162 31.61 -6.28 -6.37
C LYS A 162 31.62 -7.77 -6.68
N GLU A 163 32.04 -8.11 -7.90
CA GLU A 163 32.01 -9.48 -8.44
C GLU A 163 32.78 -10.50 -7.59
N HIS A 164 33.80 -10.09 -6.84
CA HIS A 164 34.64 -11.02 -6.05
C HIS A 164 34.53 -10.83 -4.54
N LEU A 165 33.43 -10.22 -4.08
CA LEU A 165 33.19 -9.95 -2.66
C LEU A 165 31.81 -10.43 -2.24
N VAL A 166 31.75 -11.23 -1.18
CA VAL A 166 30.51 -11.46 -0.43
C VAL A 166 30.27 -10.24 0.46
N GLN A 167 29.29 -9.41 0.10
CA GLN A 167 29.03 -8.16 0.79
C GLN A 167 28.26 -8.35 2.10
N LYS A 168 28.55 -7.51 3.09
CA LYS A 168 27.85 -7.41 4.37
C LYS A 168 27.20 -6.03 4.50
N ILE A 169 26.36 -5.80 5.51
CA ILE A 169 25.62 -4.53 5.63
C ILE A 169 26.57 -3.32 5.76
N GLU A 170 27.70 -3.49 6.46
CA GLU A 170 28.71 -2.44 6.63
C GLU A 170 29.39 -2.01 5.32
N HIS A 171 29.25 -2.80 4.25
CA HIS A 171 29.75 -2.42 2.92
C HIS A 171 28.77 -1.52 2.15
N SER A 172 27.59 -1.22 2.70
CA SER A 172 26.68 -0.24 2.09
C SER A 172 27.39 1.09 1.91
N LYS A 173 27.19 1.72 0.75
CA LYS A 173 27.75 3.04 0.45
C LYS A 173 27.07 4.11 1.29
N ARG A 174 25.75 3.97 1.46
CA ARG A 174 24.92 4.88 2.23
C ARG A 174 23.53 4.30 2.47
N MET A 175 22.89 4.84 3.49
CA MET A 175 21.47 4.66 3.75
C MET A 175 20.67 5.72 2.99
N ILE A 176 19.74 5.29 2.14
CA ILE A 176 18.86 6.19 1.37
C ILE A 176 17.70 6.65 2.24
N LEU A 177 17.02 5.72 2.89
CA LEU A 177 15.83 5.98 3.69
C LEU A 177 15.77 5.01 4.88
N LYS A 178 15.24 5.46 6.01
CA LYS A 178 15.00 4.67 7.22
C LYS A 178 13.58 4.94 7.71
N LEU A 179 12.83 3.88 8.00
CA LEU A 179 11.45 3.94 8.49
C LEU A 179 11.27 2.98 9.66
N GLU A 180 10.72 3.45 10.77
CA GLU A 180 10.36 2.59 11.91
C GLU A 180 9.19 1.67 11.53
N GLN A 181 9.29 0.39 11.89
CA GLN A 181 8.26 -0.63 11.69
C GLN A 181 7.65 -0.99 13.05
N PRO A 182 6.40 -0.59 13.34
CA PRO A 182 5.75 -0.85 14.63
C PRO A 182 5.54 -2.34 14.94
N TYR A 183 5.35 -3.17 13.90
CA TYR A 183 5.19 -4.61 14.01
C TYR A 183 6.08 -5.36 13.00
N SER A 184 6.24 -6.67 13.19
CA SER A 184 6.99 -7.56 12.28
C SER A 184 6.24 -7.99 11.02
N ASN A 185 5.07 -7.39 10.78
CA ASN A 185 4.27 -7.66 9.61
C ASN A 185 3.84 -6.33 8.97
N HIS A 186 3.43 -6.41 7.70
CA HIS A 186 3.13 -5.30 6.80
C HIS A 186 4.33 -4.39 6.56
N ASN A 187 5.51 -5.00 6.38
CA ASN A 187 6.72 -4.23 6.13
C ASN A 187 6.82 -3.74 4.68
N GLY A 188 5.91 -4.17 3.79
CA GLY A 188 6.09 -4.01 2.35
C GLY A 188 7.39 -4.69 1.92
N GLY A 189 8.14 -4.10 0.99
CA GLY A 189 9.45 -4.66 0.70
C GLY A 189 10.00 -4.27 -0.65
N GLN A 190 9.15 -4.25 -1.67
CA GLN A 190 9.61 -4.11 -3.03
C GLN A 190 10.23 -2.74 -3.29
N LEU A 191 11.34 -2.79 -4.04
CA LEU A 191 11.99 -1.68 -4.68
C LEU A 191 11.89 -1.88 -6.19
N ALA A 192 11.61 -0.82 -6.94
CA ALA A 192 11.78 -0.85 -8.38
C ALA A 192 12.07 0.56 -8.91
N PHE A 193 12.87 0.64 -9.97
CA PHE A 193 12.93 1.88 -10.73
C PHE A 193 11.82 1.89 -11.78
N GLY A 194 11.05 2.97 -11.79
CA GLY A 194 10.02 3.20 -12.80
C GLY A 194 10.61 3.61 -14.16
N PRO A 195 9.78 3.69 -15.20
CA PRO A 195 10.19 4.17 -16.52
C PRO A 195 10.68 5.63 -16.50
N ASP A 196 10.28 6.40 -15.50
CA ASP A 196 10.74 7.77 -15.20
C ASP A 196 12.10 7.83 -14.47
N ARG A 197 12.72 6.66 -14.27
CA ARG A 197 14.02 6.47 -13.61
C ARG A 197 14.03 6.92 -12.15
N LYS A 198 12.87 6.94 -11.49
CA LYS A 198 12.73 7.19 -10.07
C LYS A 198 12.61 5.87 -9.31
N LEU A 199 13.09 5.85 -8.08
CA LEU A 199 12.98 4.70 -7.19
C LEU A 199 11.61 4.73 -6.50
N TYR A 200 10.84 3.67 -6.71
CA TYR A 200 9.58 3.41 -6.05
C TYR A 200 9.79 2.45 -4.88
N ILE A 201 9.16 2.73 -3.75
CA ILE A 201 9.33 2.01 -2.49
C ILE A 201 7.95 1.73 -1.89
N GLY A 202 7.59 0.45 -1.74
CA GLY A 202 6.33 0.05 -1.11
C GLY A 202 6.51 -0.22 0.38
N PHE A 203 5.73 0.47 1.22
CA PHE A 203 5.63 0.23 2.66
C PHE A 203 4.19 -0.06 3.06
N GLY A 204 3.98 -1.13 3.83
CA GLY A 204 2.70 -1.38 4.47
C GLY A 204 2.41 -0.41 5.61
N ASP A 205 1.21 -0.48 6.16
CA ASP A 205 0.68 0.37 7.24
C ASP A 205 1.41 0.18 8.58
N GLY A 206 2.38 -0.73 8.64
CA GLY A 206 3.23 -0.99 9.80
C GLY A 206 2.73 -2.13 10.68
N GLY A 207 1.62 -2.79 10.30
CA GLY A 207 1.22 -4.10 10.83
C GLY A 207 0.04 -4.08 11.78
N GLY A 208 -0.27 -5.28 12.29
CA GLY A 208 -1.45 -5.51 13.12
C GLY A 208 -2.76 -5.61 12.34
N ALA A 209 -3.81 -6.08 13.02
CA ALA A 209 -5.15 -6.16 12.42
C ALA A 209 -5.85 -4.80 12.43
N ASN A 210 -6.55 -4.48 11.34
CA ASN A 210 -7.37 -3.27 11.19
C ASN A 210 -6.61 -1.94 11.30
N ASP A 211 -5.34 -1.88 10.87
CA ASP A 211 -4.49 -0.69 10.88
C ASP A 211 -4.59 0.10 12.21
N PRO A 212 -4.06 -0.45 13.32
CA PRO A 212 -4.28 0.10 14.67
C PRO A 212 -3.78 1.54 14.83
N TYR A 213 -2.81 1.95 14.01
CA TYR A 213 -2.25 3.30 13.99
C TYR A 213 -2.87 4.21 12.92
N LYS A 214 -3.81 3.69 12.11
CA LYS A 214 -4.49 4.40 11.02
C LYS A 214 -3.49 5.00 10.01
N ASN A 215 -2.39 4.31 9.79
CA ASN A 215 -1.30 4.78 8.96
C ASN A 215 -1.66 4.83 7.48
N GLY A 216 -2.53 3.93 6.99
CA GLY A 216 -2.93 3.88 5.58
C GLY A 216 -3.41 5.25 5.08
N GLN A 217 -4.30 5.89 5.85
CA GLN A 217 -4.87 7.20 5.53
C GLN A 217 -4.09 8.39 6.12
N ASN A 218 -3.09 8.15 6.97
CA ASN A 218 -2.29 9.22 7.57
C ASN A 218 -1.28 9.79 6.55
N PRO A 219 -1.35 11.07 6.19
CA PRO A 219 -0.46 11.68 5.20
C PRO A 219 0.93 12.05 5.76
N GLY A 220 1.09 12.06 7.08
CA GLY A 220 2.32 12.44 7.78
C GLY A 220 3.29 11.29 8.05
N THR A 221 3.09 10.13 7.41
CA THR A 221 3.94 8.94 7.57
C THR A 221 4.18 8.26 6.23
N PHE A 222 5.29 7.53 6.12
CA PHE A 222 5.59 6.66 4.98
C PHE A 222 4.92 5.28 5.05
N LEU A 223 4.30 4.94 6.18
CA LEU A 223 3.57 3.67 6.33
C LEU A 223 2.24 3.70 5.56
N GLY A 224 1.93 2.60 4.87
CA GLY A 224 0.74 2.44 4.03
C GLY A 224 0.81 3.27 2.75
N LYS A 225 2.03 3.39 2.18
CA LYS A 225 2.34 4.27 1.05
C LYS A 225 3.16 3.55 0.00
N LEU A 226 2.99 4.02 -1.23
CA LEU A 226 3.99 3.90 -2.27
C LEU A 226 4.73 5.23 -2.36
N LEU A 227 6.04 5.23 -2.15
CA LEU A 227 6.89 6.41 -2.27
C LEU A 227 7.53 6.47 -3.66
N ARG A 228 7.90 7.67 -4.09
CA ARG A 228 8.69 7.93 -5.30
C ARG A 228 9.77 8.96 -5.02
N ILE A 229 11.03 8.56 -5.15
CA ILE A 229 12.21 9.40 -4.87
C ILE A 229 13.28 9.29 -5.96
N LEU A 230 14.17 10.26 -6.03
CA LEU A 230 15.39 10.19 -6.86
C LEU A 230 16.61 10.02 -5.95
N PRO A 231 17.25 8.83 -5.88
CA PRO A 231 18.51 8.66 -5.17
C PRO A 231 19.54 9.69 -5.65
N ASN A 232 20.17 10.42 -4.72
CA ASN A 232 20.97 11.60 -5.06
C ASN A 232 22.39 11.47 -4.53
N PRO A 233 23.33 10.89 -5.31
CA PRO A 233 24.71 10.66 -4.85
C PRO A 233 25.55 11.94 -4.76
N HIS A 234 25.04 13.08 -5.26
CA HIS A 234 25.82 14.30 -5.45
C HIS A 234 25.39 15.47 -4.55
N ALA A 235 24.37 15.33 -3.70
CA ALA A 235 24.08 16.38 -2.71
C ALA A 235 24.98 16.24 -1.50
N ALA A 236 25.59 17.35 -1.09
CA ALA A 236 26.24 17.53 0.22
C ALA A 236 25.24 17.53 1.40
N GLY A 237 24.06 16.91 1.23
CA GLY A 237 22.91 16.98 2.12
C GLY A 237 22.04 15.73 2.01
N ALA A 238 20.77 15.88 1.63
CA ALA A 238 19.83 14.77 1.56
C ALA A 238 20.30 13.63 0.63
N THR A 239 20.11 12.39 1.08
CA THR A 239 20.49 11.14 0.38
C THR A 239 19.69 10.89 -0.89
N TYR A 240 18.55 11.59 -1.04
CA TYR A 240 17.69 11.60 -2.21
C TYR A 240 17.11 13.00 -2.46
N LYS A 241 16.51 13.19 -3.63
CA LYS A 241 15.62 14.32 -3.95
C LYS A 241 14.19 13.83 -4.08
N VAL A 242 13.25 14.68 -3.71
CA VAL A 242 11.83 14.48 -4.04
C VAL A 242 11.60 15.01 -5.46
N PRO A 243 11.05 14.22 -6.39
CA PRO A 243 10.67 14.71 -7.70
C PRO A 243 9.63 15.84 -7.59
N GLU A 244 9.82 16.93 -8.33
CA GLU A 244 8.93 18.10 -8.28
C GLU A 244 7.51 17.78 -8.79
N ASP A 245 7.39 16.75 -9.62
CA ASP A 245 6.14 16.22 -10.16
C ASP A 245 5.47 15.18 -9.26
N ASN A 246 5.95 14.96 -8.02
CA ASN A 246 5.20 14.16 -7.06
C ASN A 246 3.87 14.86 -6.68
N PRO A 247 2.77 14.11 -6.51
CA PRO A 247 1.42 14.67 -6.39
C PRO A 247 1.21 15.53 -5.13
N PHE A 248 2.03 15.35 -4.10
CA PHE A 248 1.83 16.00 -2.80
C PHE A 248 2.93 17.03 -2.43
N VAL A 249 3.83 17.39 -3.35
CA VAL A 249 4.94 18.34 -3.08
C VAL A 249 4.42 19.69 -2.57
N HIS A 250 3.25 20.11 -3.04
CA HIS A 250 2.62 21.38 -2.66
C HIS A 250 1.36 21.20 -1.81
N HIS A 251 1.16 20.02 -1.22
CA HIS A 251 0.01 19.74 -0.36
C HIS A 251 0.41 19.79 1.12
N PRO A 252 0.02 20.83 1.88
CA PRO A 252 0.32 20.92 3.31
C PRO A 252 -0.19 19.68 4.06
N GLY A 253 0.64 19.16 4.97
CA GLY A 253 0.32 17.99 5.79
C GLY A 253 0.64 16.64 5.15
N PHE A 254 0.98 16.59 3.87
CA PHE A 254 1.51 15.38 3.24
C PHE A 254 3.03 15.38 3.18
N LEU A 255 3.63 14.21 3.38
CA LEU A 255 5.03 14.02 3.04
C LEU A 255 5.20 14.02 1.51
N PRO A 256 6.12 14.84 0.96
CA PRO A 256 6.21 15.08 -0.47
C PRO A 256 6.76 13.87 -1.25
N GLU A 257 7.38 12.88 -0.58
CA GLU A 257 7.82 11.61 -1.17
C GLU A 257 6.66 10.69 -1.59
N ILE A 258 5.46 10.91 -1.04
CA ILE A 258 4.32 10.04 -1.29
C ILE A 258 3.92 10.14 -2.76
N TRP A 259 3.81 8.97 -3.42
CA TRP A 259 3.21 8.84 -4.75
C TRP A 259 1.75 8.43 -4.64
N SER A 260 1.48 7.43 -3.81
CA SER A 260 0.11 6.97 -3.50
C SER A 260 0.02 6.50 -2.05
N TYR A 261 -1.20 6.49 -1.51
CA TYR A 261 -1.49 6.19 -0.11
C TYR A 261 -2.78 5.39 0.04
N GLY A 262 -3.00 4.86 1.24
CA GLY A 262 -4.19 4.08 1.57
C GLY A 262 -3.97 2.57 1.56
N PHE A 263 -2.73 2.12 1.37
CA PHE A 263 -2.42 0.69 1.31
C PHE A 263 -2.31 0.07 2.71
N ARG A 264 -2.62 -1.22 2.78
CA ARG A 264 -2.39 -2.06 3.96
C ARG A 264 -1.01 -2.69 3.95
N ASN A 265 -0.66 -3.44 2.91
CA ASN A 265 0.64 -4.07 2.71
C ASN A 265 0.92 -4.26 1.20
N PRO A 266 1.40 -3.20 0.50
CA PRO A 266 1.69 -3.24 -0.93
C PRO A 266 2.97 -4.06 -1.16
N TRP A 267 2.82 -5.40 -1.18
CA TRP A 267 3.93 -6.35 -1.17
C TRP A 267 4.68 -6.37 -2.49
N ARG A 268 3.96 -6.41 -3.61
CA ARG A 268 4.54 -6.39 -4.95
C ARG A 268 3.83 -5.42 -5.89
N PHE A 269 4.59 -4.80 -6.79
CA PHE A 269 4.10 -3.90 -7.81
C PHE A 269 4.92 -4.04 -9.10
N SER A 270 4.35 -3.62 -10.23
CA SER A 270 5.01 -3.69 -11.53
C SER A 270 4.56 -2.57 -12.44
N PHE A 271 5.45 -2.16 -13.34
CA PHE A 271 5.12 -1.26 -14.43
C PHE A 271 4.80 -2.09 -15.67
N ASP A 272 3.63 -1.86 -16.26
CA ASP A 272 3.32 -2.45 -17.56
C ASP A 272 4.31 -1.93 -18.61
N LYS A 273 4.91 -2.86 -19.37
CA LYS A 273 6.00 -2.53 -20.29
C LYS A 273 5.54 -1.79 -21.54
N LEU A 274 4.25 -1.86 -21.88
CA LEU A 274 3.70 -1.23 -23.09
C LEU A 274 3.19 0.18 -22.81
N THR A 275 2.52 0.36 -21.67
CA THR A 275 1.83 1.60 -21.29
C THR A 275 2.60 2.41 -20.27
N GLY A 276 3.46 1.78 -19.46
CA GLY A 276 4.11 2.40 -18.31
C GLY A 276 3.20 2.51 -17.08
N GLU A 277 1.98 1.98 -17.13
CA GLU A 277 1.03 1.99 -16.02
C GLU A 277 1.57 1.21 -14.81
N LEU A 278 1.37 1.76 -13.62
CA LEU A 278 1.81 1.15 -12.37
C LEU A 278 0.68 0.35 -11.73
N TYR A 279 0.88 -0.96 -11.60
CA TYR A 279 -0.02 -1.87 -10.90
C TYR A 279 0.58 -2.28 -9.56
N VAL A 280 -0.17 -2.13 -8.48
CA VAL A 280 0.24 -2.48 -7.11
C VAL A 280 -0.67 -3.58 -6.59
N ALA A 281 -0.10 -4.67 -6.08
CA ALA A 281 -0.83 -5.71 -5.38
C ALA A 281 -0.78 -5.45 -3.88
N ASP A 282 -1.94 -5.30 -3.25
CA ASP A 282 -2.10 -5.03 -1.83
C ASP A 282 -2.76 -6.21 -1.11
N VAL A 283 -2.20 -6.60 0.04
CA VAL A 283 -2.70 -7.72 0.85
C VAL A 283 -3.74 -7.19 1.83
N GLY A 284 -5.03 -7.44 1.58
CA GLY A 284 -6.15 -6.94 2.39
C GLY A 284 -6.60 -7.89 3.51
N GLN A 285 -5.66 -8.33 4.36
CA GLN A 285 -5.95 -9.18 5.54
C GLN A 285 -6.52 -10.56 5.14
N ASN A 286 -7.68 -10.92 5.71
CA ASN A 286 -8.40 -12.18 5.53
C ASN A 286 -9.63 -11.98 4.64
N GLU A 287 -9.78 -10.80 4.01
CA GLU A 287 -10.98 -10.44 3.25
C GLU A 287 -10.73 -10.48 1.74
N PHE A 288 -9.99 -9.50 1.21
CA PHE A 288 -9.74 -9.37 -0.22
C PHE A 288 -8.33 -8.86 -0.48
N GLU A 289 -7.60 -9.52 -1.36
CA GLU A 289 -6.41 -8.95 -2.00
C GLU A 289 -6.83 -8.01 -3.13
N GLU A 290 -6.10 -6.92 -3.29
CA GLU A 290 -6.38 -5.87 -4.28
C GLU A 290 -5.27 -5.81 -5.33
N ILE A 291 -5.64 -5.42 -6.55
CA ILE A 291 -4.70 -4.98 -7.59
C ILE A 291 -5.16 -3.60 -8.02
N ASP A 292 -4.36 -2.60 -7.68
CA ASP A 292 -4.64 -1.20 -7.93
C ASP A 292 -3.85 -0.72 -9.14
N LEU A 293 -4.55 -0.07 -10.08
CA LEU A 293 -3.91 0.81 -11.05
C LEU A 293 -3.65 2.15 -10.36
N VAL A 294 -2.39 2.45 -10.10
CA VAL A 294 -1.95 3.69 -9.46
C VAL A 294 -1.55 4.70 -10.53
N THR A 295 -2.20 5.86 -10.51
CA THR A 295 -2.03 6.95 -11.49
C THR A 295 -1.69 8.26 -10.83
#